data_AF-A0A9P9YW53-F1
#
_entry.id   AF-A0A9P9YW53-F1
#
_cell.length_a   1.000
_cell.length_b   1.000
_cell.length_c   1.000
_cell.angle_alpha   90.00
_cell.angle_beta   90.00
_cell.angle_gamma   90.00
#
_symmetry.space_group_name_H-M   'P 1'
#
loop_
_entity.id
_entity.type
_entity.pdbx_description
1 polymer ?
#
loop_
_entity_poly.entity_id
_entity_poly.type
_entity_poly.pdbx_seq_one_letter_code
_entity_poly.pdbx_strand_id
1 'polypeptide(L)'
;MSKTTATKRQRPRHRELKIATLPSPIRDFHKISAAGNFELEILEISNTNSHLLNGYCCGMPAELRATKTIGCSPCTTAFRLCLKEYQTTEQGASISTGCSFGNATTKILGGSSFVLSDPGVGAIVLPFTFRWTKSFTLILQALDMYNTSYPDAERLIEETSYSGVILPSPEWKTLDHIGRNARITYRVRVQCAVTYYNTTCTTFCRPRDDQFGHYACGSEGQKLCLNGWQGVNCEEAICKTGCDPVHGKCDRPGECE
;
A
#
# COMPACT_ATOMS: atom_id res chain seq x y z
N MET A 1 -86.78 3.47 -34.41
CA MET A 1 -87.12 3.04 -33.04
C MET A 1 -86.04 2.08 -32.56
N SER A 2 -85.60 2.29 -31.31
CA SER A 2 -84.72 1.46 -30.46
C SER A 2 -83.28 1.17 -30.90
N LYS A 3 -82.36 1.96 -30.30
CA LYS A 3 -80.93 1.68 -30.13
C LYS A 3 -80.75 0.57 -29.08
N THR A 4 -79.85 -0.38 -29.33
CA THR A 4 -79.37 -1.34 -28.31
C THR A 4 -77.87 -1.15 -28.12
N THR A 5 -77.51 -0.50 -27.03
CA THR A 5 -76.12 -0.27 -26.57
C THR A 5 -75.60 -1.50 -25.84
N ALA A 6 -74.51 -2.09 -26.32
CA ALA A 6 -73.82 -3.22 -25.70
C ALA A 6 -72.78 -2.74 -24.67
N THR A 7 -72.96 -3.16 -23.42
CA THR A 7 -72.12 -2.80 -22.28
C THR A 7 -70.89 -3.71 -22.18
N LYS A 8 -69.70 -3.11 -22.19
CA LYS A 8 -68.38 -3.77 -22.20
C LYS A 8 -68.00 -4.23 -20.78
N ARG A 9 -67.95 -5.54 -20.51
CA ARG A 9 -67.45 -6.10 -19.24
C ARG A 9 -65.91 -6.16 -19.23
N GLN A 10 -65.30 -5.58 -18.19
CA GLN A 10 -63.86 -5.59 -17.91
C GLN A 10 -63.36 -6.99 -17.51
N ARG A 11 -62.18 -7.38 -18.00
CA ARG A 11 -61.41 -8.55 -17.51
C ARG A 11 -60.43 -8.11 -16.41
N PRO A 12 -60.22 -8.90 -15.35
CA PRO A 12 -59.27 -8.55 -14.28
C PRO A 12 -57.81 -8.77 -14.73
N ARG A 13 -56.89 -7.94 -14.24
CA ARG A 13 -55.44 -8.04 -14.49
C ARG A 13 -54.82 -9.15 -13.64
N HIS A 14 -54.14 -10.10 -14.28
CA HIS A 14 -53.20 -10.99 -13.59
C HIS A 14 -51.95 -10.20 -13.16
N ARG A 15 -51.56 -10.32 -11.88
CA ARG A 15 -50.25 -9.87 -11.37
C ARG A 15 -49.23 -10.96 -11.68
N GLU A 16 -48.23 -10.65 -12.50
CA GLU A 16 -47.02 -11.47 -12.61
C GLU A 16 -46.14 -11.27 -11.37
N LEU A 17 -45.74 -12.35 -10.70
CA LEU A 17 -44.67 -12.32 -9.70
C LEU A 17 -43.33 -12.18 -10.43
N LYS A 18 -42.62 -11.07 -10.18
CA LYS A 18 -41.22 -10.93 -10.59
C LYS A 18 -40.35 -11.77 -9.67
N ILE A 19 -39.73 -12.81 -10.21
CA ILE A 19 -38.68 -13.57 -9.54
C ILE A 19 -37.45 -12.66 -9.45
N ALA A 20 -37.02 -12.34 -8.22
CA ALA A 20 -35.79 -11.62 -7.98
C ALA A 20 -34.60 -12.55 -8.23
N THR A 21 -33.89 -12.35 -9.33
CA THR A 21 -32.57 -12.95 -9.55
C THR A 21 -31.58 -12.36 -8.55
N LEU A 22 -31.04 -13.22 -7.67
CA LEU A 22 -29.92 -12.87 -6.79
C LEU A 22 -28.67 -12.59 -7.65
N PRO A 23 -27.86 -11.57 -7.33
CA PRO A 23 -26.62 -11.31 -8.06
C PRO A 23 -25.60 -12.42 -7.75
N SER A 24 -25.00 -12.96 -8.81
CA SER A 24 -23.89 -13.91 -8.74
C SER A 24 -22.71 -13.32 -7.96
N PRO A 25 -21.98 -14.09 -7.13
CA PRO A 25 -20.79 -13.58 -6.46
C PRO A 25 -19.71 -13.31 -7.52
N ILE A 26 -19.35 -12.05 -7.66
CA ILE A 26 -18.18 -11.62 -8.44
C ILE A 26 -16.97 -12.26 -7.75
N ARG A 27 -16.40 -13.30 -8.36
CA ARG A 27 -15.06 -13.78 -7.97
C ARG A 27 -14.06 -12.74 -8.46
N ASP A 28 -13.80 -11.73 -7.64
CA ASP A 28 -12.65 -10.86 -7.82
C ASP A 28 -11.40 -11.73 -7.70
N PHE A 29 -10.85 -12.14 -8.84
CA PHE A 29 -9.48 -12.62 -8.92
C PHE A 29 -8.58 -11.41 -8.67
N HIS A 30 -8.36 -11.07 -7.40
CA HIS A 30 -7.30 -10.13 -7.03
C HIS A 30 -5.96 -10.75 -7.42
N LYS A 31 -5.45 -10.33 -8.58
CA LYS A 31 -4.08 -10.59 -9.00
C LYS A 31 -3.17 -9.92 -7.98
N ILE A 32 -2.55 -10.71 -7.10
CA ILE A 32 -1.58 -10.20 -6.14
C ILE A 32 -0.36 -9.73 -6.95
N SER A 33 -0.18 -8.42 -7.09
CA SER A 33 0.96 -7.85 -7.82
C SER A 33 2.18 -7.58 -6.94
N ALA A 34 2.03 -7.68 -5.60
CA ALA A 34 3.05 -7.37 -4.61
C ALA A 34 2.96 -8.33 -3.41
N ALA A 35 4.10 -8.67 -2.82
CA ALA A 35 4.20 -9.42 -1.56
C ALA A 35 3.97 -8.50 -0.34
N GLY A 36 4.26 -7.21 -0.49
CA GLY A 36 3.99 -6.16 0.48
C GLY A 36 4.25 -4.78 -0.08
N ASN A 37 4.02 -3.76 0.75
CA ASN A 37 4.19 -2.36 0.41
C ASN A 37 5.07 -1.68 1.46
N PHE A 38 5.98 -0.82 1.00
CA PHE A 38 6.53 0.26 1.83
C PHE A 38 5.67 1.50 1.61
N GLU A 39 5.16 2.08 2.69
CA GLU A 39 4.27 3.24 2.65
C GLU A 39 4.91 4.40 3.39
N LEU A 40 4.83 5.59 2.79
CA LEU A 40 5.24 6.85 3.38
C LEU A 40 4.10 7.86 3.24
N GLU A 41 3.80 8.59 4.31
CA GLU A 41 2.85 9.71 4.27
C GLU A 41 3.51 10.98 4.79
N ILE A 42 3.39 12.04 4.01
CA ILE A 42 3.78 13.39 4.44
C ILE A 42 2.75 13.90 5.43
N LEU A 43 3.21 14.47 6.54
CA LEU A 43 2.33 15.09 7.56
C LEU A 43 2.45 16.60 7.51
N GLU A 44 3.68 17.12 7.50
CA GLU A 44 3.96 18.54 7.54
C GLU A 44 5.26 18.87 6.82
N ILE A 45 5.29 20.05 6.19
CA ILE A 45 6.52 20.74 5.83
C ILE A 45 6.46 22.20 6.30
N SER A 46 7.60 22.70 6.77
CA SER A 46 7.78 24.11 7.13
C SER A 46 9.04 24.66 6.48
N ASN A 47 8.86 25.45 5.41
CA ASN A 47 9.88 26.25 4.73
C ASN A 47 9.49 27.73 4.83
N THR A 48 9.75 28.33 5.98
CA THR A 48 9.29 29.68 6.32
C THR A 48 9.85 30.77 5.40
N ASN A 49 11.04 30.55 4.83
CA ASN A 49 11.68 31.51 3.92
C ASN A 49 11.31 31.28 2.45
N SER A 50 10.61 30.18 2.12
CA SER A 50 10.35 29.77 0.73
C SER A 50 11.65 29.65 -0.09
N HIS A 51 12.67 29.06 0.52
CA HIS A 51 13.98 28.90 -0.07
C HIS A 51 14.20 27.48 -0.60
N LEU A 52 14.97 27.39 -1.68
CA LEU A 52 15.61 26.18 -2.18
C LEU A 52 16.83 25.86 -1.32
N LEU A 53 17.37 24.65 -1.38
CA LEU A 53 18.51 24.17 -0.58
C LEU A 53 19.74 25.10 -0.66
N ASN A 54 19.96 25.68 -1.84
CA ASN A 54 21.05 26.64 -2.09
C ASN A 54 20.86 28.02 -1.41
N GLY A 55 19.71 28.27 -0.78
CA GLY A 55 19.39 29.50 -0.06
C GLY A 55 18.66 30.57 -0.87
N TYR A 56 18.35 30.30 -2.13
CA TYR A 56 17.63 31.23 -3.01
C TYR A 56 16.12 30.98 -3.05
N CYS A 57 15.35 31.98 -3.50
CA CYS A 57 13.89 31.89 -3.57
C CYS A 57 13.37 30.79 -4.53
N CYS A 58 12.29 30.13 -4.12
CA CYS A 58 11.42 29.30 -4.97
C CYS A 58 10.69 30.14 -6.04
N GLY A 59 10.11 29.47 -7.05
CA GLY A 59 9.11 30.09 -7.94
C GLY A 59 9.64 31.17 -8.89
N MET A 60 10.95 31.17 -9.16
CA MET A 60 11.62 32.18 -9.99
C MET A 60 12.20 31.58 -11.28
N PRO A 61 12.26 32.36 -12.39
CA PRO A 61 13.05 32.03 -13.57
C PRO A 61 14.54 31.85 -13.22
N ALA A 62 15.24 31.00 -13.99
CA ALA A 62 16.64 30.64 -13.72
C ALA A 62 17.57 31.86 -13.62
N GLU A 63 17.30 32.91 -14.41
CA GLU A 63 18.10 34.13 -14.49
C GLU A 63 18.05 34.97 -13.20
N LEU A 64 16.94 34.88 -12.44
CA LEU A 64 16.70 35.64 -11.21
C LEU A 64 16.87 34.79 -9.95
N ARG A 65 16.98 33.47 -10.12
CA ARG A 65 17.05 32.51 -9.02
C ARG A 65 18.36 32.66 -8.24
N ALA A 66 19.49 32.89 -8.90
CA ALA A 66 20.80 32.98 -8.23
C ALA A 66 21.09 34.32 -7.54
N THR A 67 20.11 35.24 -7.48
CA THR A 67 20.33 36.59 -6.92
C THR A 67 19.32 36.97 -5.85
N LYS A 68 18.12 36.36 -5.84
CA LYS A 68 17.04 36.74 -4.94
C LYS A 68 16.96 35.83 -3.71
N THR A 69 17.10 36.44 -2.54
CA THR A 69 17.10 35.78 -1.22
C THR A 69 16.08 36.34 -0.23
N ILE A 70 15.29 37.34 -0.64
CA ILE A 70 14.30 38.04 0.21
C ILE A 70 13.04 38.29 -0.62
N GLY A 71 11.86 38.27 0.03
CA GLY A 71 10.57 38.54 -0.63
C GLY A 71 10.22 37.45 -1.64
N CYS A 72 10.42 36.20 -1.24
CA CYS A 72 10.21 35.02 -2.06
C CYS A 72 8.72 34.72 -2.24
N SER A 73 8.36 34.24 -3.43
CA SER A 73 7.05 33.66 -3.67
C SER A 73 6.96 32.27 -3.03
N PRO A 74 5.74 31.79 -2.68
CA PRO A 74 5.58 30.44 -2.16
C PRO A 74 6.08 29.38 -3.14
N CYS A 75 6.73 28.34 -2.63
CA CYS A 75 7.16 27.18 -3.42
C CYS A 75 5.95 26.38 -3.92
N THR A 76 6.16 25.54 -4.93
CA THR A 76 5.18 24.54 -5.38
C THR A 76 5.67 23.15 -5.04
N THR A 77 5.41 22.72 -3.81
CA THR A 77 6.14 21.61 -3.19
C THR A 77 5.58 20.25 -3.57
N ALA A 78 6.44 19.37 -4.07
CA ALA A 78 6.21 17.92 -4.19
C ALA A 78 7.34 17.14 -3.52
N PHE A 79 7.10 15.86 -3.23
CA PHE A 79 8.08 15.00 -2.57
C PHE A 79 8.49 13.83 -3.45
N ARG A 80 9.78 13.53 -3.46
CA ARG A 80 10.34 12.34 -4.11
C ARG A 80 10.95 11.42 -3.07
N LEU A 81 10.48 10.18 -3.03
CA LEU A 81 11.03 9.10 -2.24
C LEU A 81 11.96 8.24 -3.12
N CYS A 82 13.14 7.95 -2.60
CA CYS A 82 14.04 6.91 -3.07
C CYS A 82 14.27 5.91 -1.93
N LEU A 83 13.94 4.64 -2.16
CA LEU A 83 14.14 3.56 -1.20
C LEU A 83 15.20 2.59 -1.75
N LYS A 84 16.15 2.20 -0.90
CA LYS A 84 17.23 1.30 -1.28
C LYS A 84 17.72 0.43 -0.12
N GLU A 85 18.64 -0.46 -0.42
CA GLU A 85 19.31 -1.29 0.57
C GLU A 85 20.01 -0.44 1.63
N TYR A 86 20.17 -1.01 2.82
CA TYR A 86 20.84 -0.35 3.93
C TYR A 86 22.27 0.03 3.54
N GLN A 87 22.57 1.33 3.61
CA GLN A 87 23.92 1.86 3.47
C GLN A 87 24.36 2.53 4.79
N THR A 88 25.63 2.37 5.13
CA THR A 88 26.23 3.03 6.31
C THR A 88 26.44 4.52 6.02
N THR A 89 26.35 5.32 7.06
CA THR A 89 26.37 6.80 7.00
C THR A 89 27.68 7.39 6.50
N GLU A 90 28.76 6.61 6.39
CA GLU A 90 30.08 7.09 5.96
C GLU A 90 30.19 7.34 4.45
N GLN A 91 29.38 6.69 3.61
CA GLN A 91 29.38 6.95 2.17
C GLN A 91 28.39 8.04 1.72
N GLY A 92 27.55 8.56 2.63
CA GLY A 92 26.47 9.47 2.28
C GLY A 92 25.43 8.78 1.39
N ALA A 93 24.22 8.56 1.90
CA ALA A 93 23.17 7.97 1.09
C ALA A 93 22.75 8.94 -0.03
N SER A 94 23.27 8.75 -1.24
CA SER A 94 22.91 9.57 -2.40
C SER A 94 21.90 8.87 -3.30
N ILE A 95 20.97 9.64 -3.84
CA ILE A 95 20.03 9.19 -4.88
C ILE A 95 20.74 8.79 -6.18
N SER A 96 21.95 9.31 -6.42
CA SER A 96 22.77 9.02 -7.61
C SER A 96 23.18 7.55 -7.73
N THR A 97 23.24 6.83 -6.60
CA THR A 97 23.55 5.39 -6.54
C THR A 97 22.36 4.49 -6.89
N GLY A 98 21.20 5.07 -7.20
CA GLY A 98 19.97 4.36 -7.55
C GLY A 98 19.07 4.06 -6.35
N CYS A 99 17.84 3.64 -6.66
CA CYS A 99 16.79 3.32 -5.68
C CYS A 99 16.38 1.85 -5.86
N SER A 100 17.19 0.92 -5.33
CA SER A 100 17.06 -0.52 -5.58
C SER A 100 15.72 -1.11 -5.14
N PHE A 101 15.07 -0.52 -4.13
CA PHE A 101 13.73 -0.92 -3.67
C PHE A 101 12.60 -0.11 -4.30
N GLY A 102 12.93 0.86 -5.16
CA GLY A 102 11.99 1.68 -5.90
C GLY A 102 12.06 3.17 -5.55
N ASN A 103 11.45 3.97 -6.41
CA ASN A 103 11.26 5.39 -6.19
C ASN A 103 9.86 5.81 -6.66
N ALA A 104 9.37 6.92 -6.12
CA ALA A 104 8.12 7.53 -6.53
C ALA A 104 8.11 9.01 -6.14
N THR A 105 7.36 9.80 -6.89
CA THR A 105 7.18 11.23 -6.64
C THR A 105 5.70 11.51 -6.45
N THR A 106 5.34 12.33 -5.46
CA THR A 106 3.96 12.77 -5.24
C THR A 106 3.55 13.76 -6.33
N LYS A 107 2.24 14.01 -6.44
CA LYS A 107 1.75 15.26 -7.03
C LYS A 107 2.19 16.47 -6.17
N ILE A 108 1.96 17.67 -6.67
CA ILE A 108 2.12 18.90 -5.87
C ILE A 108 1.14 18.84 -4.69
N LEU A 109 1.66 18.98 -3.48
CA LEU A 109 0.88 18.88 -2.24
C LEU A 109 0.53 20.25 -1.65
N GLY A 110 1.34 21.28 -1.90
CA GLY A 110 1.07 22.61 -1.36
C GLY A 110 2.16 23.64 -1.61
N GLY A 111 2.09 24.73 -0.83
CA GLY A 111 3.02 25.85 -0.83
C GLY A 111 4.35 25.55 -0.13
N SER A 112 5.01 26.59 0.39
CA SER A 112 6.25 26.44 1.16
C SER A 112 6.06 25.75 2.51
N SER A 113 4.96 26.03 3.19
CA SER A 113 4.65 25.45 4.50
C SER A 113 3.18 25.03 4.56
N PHE A 114 2.93 23.80 5.01
CA PHE A 114 1.58 23.28 5.19
C PHE A 114 1.57 22.04 6.09
N VAL A 115 0.41 21.80 6.71
CA VAL A 115 0.06 20.57 7.41
C VAL A 115 -1.05 19.89 6.62
N LEU A 116 -0.90 18.60 6.34
CA LEU A 116 -1.92 17.81 5.64
C LEU A 116 -2.98 17.32 6.64
N SER A 117 -4.21 17.80 6.49
CA SER A 117 -5.35 17.31 7.27
C SER A 117 -5.71 15.86 6.91
N ASP A 118 -5.49 15.47 5.66
CA ASP A 118 -5.56 14.09 5.18
C ASP A 118 -4.18 13.65 4.65
N PRO A 119 -3.40 12.92 5.48
CA PRO A 119 -2.10 12.39 5.08
C PRO A 119 -2.14 11.47 3.85
N GLY A 120 -3.28 10.85 3.55
CA GLY A 120 -3.44 9.95 2.40
C GLY A 120 -3.23 10.65 1.06
N VAL A 121 -3.46 11.97 0.99
CA VAL A 121 -3.19 12.78 -0.21
C VAL A 121 -1.69 12.87 -0.53
N GLY A 122 -0.85 12.82 0.52
CA GLY A 122 0.60 12.81 0.45
C GLY A 122 1.22 11.42 0.54
N ALA A 123 0.42 10.36 0.34
CA ALA A 123 0.89 8.99 0.41
C ALA A 123 1.75 8.61 -0.80
N ILE A 124 2.87 7.94 -0.52
CA ILE A 124 3.74 7.29 -1.48
C ILE A 124 3.77 5.80 -1.14
N VAL A 125 3.42 4.96 -2.11
CA VAL A 125 3.37 3.49 -1.95
C VAL A 125 4.36 2.86 -2.91
N LEU A 126 5.35 2.15 -2.39
CA LEU A 126 6.29 1.35 -3.14
C LEU A 126 5.97 -0.14 -2.94
N PRO A 127 5.28 -0.78 -3.90
CA PRO A 127 5.04 -2.22 -3.83
C PRO A 127 6.35 -2.99 -4.05
N PHE A 128 6.53 -4.09 -3.32
CA PHE A 128 7.66 -5.00 -3.51
C PHE A 128 7.20 -6.45 -3.64
N THR A 129 7.97 -7.24 -4.41
CA THR A 129 7.78 -8.70 -4.56
C THR A 129 8.93 -9.50 -3.95
N PHE A 130 10.01 -8.83 -3.56
CA PHE A 130 11.17 -9.45 -2.92
C PHE A 130 10.93 -9.70 -1.42
N ARG A 131 11.79 -10.53 -0.81
CA ARG A 131 11.82 -10.73 0.65
C ARG A 131 12.21 -9.43 1.35
N TRP A 132 11.32 -8.87 2.17
CA TRP A 132 11.62 -7.64 2.91
C TRP A 132 12.88 -7.81 3.78
N THR A 133 13.86 -6.92 3.59
CA THR A 133 15.20 -7.03 4.18
C THR A 133 15.26 -6.55 5.63
N LYS A 134 14.18 -5.95 6.16
CA LYS A 134 14.07 -5.31 7.48
C LYS A 134 14.90 -4.04 7.60
N SER A 135 16.17 -4.07 7.20
CA SER A 135 17.04 -2.92 7.10
C SER A 135 16.91 -2.24 5.73
N PHE A 136 16.90 -0.92 5.73
CA PHE A 136 16.73 -0.11 4.54
C PHE A 136 17.38 1.27 4.72
N THR A 137 17.51 1.99 3.60
CA THR A 137 17.80 3.41 3.56
C THR A 137 16.72 4.11 2.73
N LEU A 138 16.06 5.10 3.32
CA LEU A 138 15.18 6.03 2.60
C LEU A 138 15.89 7.36 2.40
N ILE A 139 15.63 7.98 1.25
CA ILE A 139 16.00 9.35 0.94
C ILE A 139 14.71 10.05 0.50
N LEU A 140 14.38 11.16 1.15
CA LEU A 140 13.21 11.96 0.85
C LEU A 140 13.65 13.38 0.46
N GLN A 141 13.26 13.78 -0.74
CA GLN A 141 13.53 15.12 -1.27
C GLN A 141 12.23 15.92 -1.33
N ALA A 142 12.26 17.16 -0.84
CA ALA A 142 11.26 18.17 -1.16
C ALA A 142 11.72 18.98 -2.37
N LEU A 143 10.88 19.11 -3.39
CA LEU A 143 11.20 19.74 -4.67
C LEU A 143 10.21 20.87 -4.98
N ASP A 144 10.70 21.99 -5.51
CA ASP A 144 9.89 23.04 -6.11
C ASP A 144 9.53 22.66 -7.54
N MET A 145 8.24 22.53 -7.83
CA MET A 145 7.69 22.08 -9.11
C MET A 145 7.29 23.23 -10.05
N TYR A 146 7.78 24.44 -9.77
CA TYR A 146 7.39 25.65 -10.49
C TYR A 146 7.66 25.53 -11.99
N ASN A 147 8.83 24.97 -12.32
CA ASN A 147 9.20 24.65 -13.68
C ASN A 147 9.96 23.32 -13.71
N THR A 148 9.30 22.25 -14.13
CA THR A 148 9.86 20.89 -14.16
C THR A 148 10.97 20.70 -15.19
N SER A 149 11.20 21.67 -16.08
CA SER A 149 12.33 21.65 -17.02
C SER A 149 13.68 21.90 -16.34
N TYR A 150 13.70 22.48 -15.14
CA TYR A 150 14.97 22.69 -14.41
C TYR A 150 15.52 21.39 -13.82
N PRO A 151 16.85 21.27 -13.69
CA PRO A 151 17.48 20.14 -13.01
C PRO A 151 16.98 19.99 -11.57
N ASP A 152 16.88 18.75 -11.08
CA ASP A 152 16.43 18.48 -9.70
C ASP A 152 17.30 19.20 -8.66
N ALA A 153 18.62 19.25 -8.86
CA ALA A 153 19.56 19.94 -7.96
C ALA A 153 19.25 21.43 -7.77
N GLU A 154 18.67 22.07 -8.79
CA GLU A 154 18.26 23.48 -8.70
C GLU A 154 16.86 23.64 -8.12
N ARG A 155 16.03 22.60 -8.15
CA ARG A 155 14.67 22.59 -7.60
C ARG A 155 14.59 22.05 -6.18
N LEU A 156 15.68 21.52 -5.65
CA LEU A 156 15.75 20.93 -4.34
C LEU A 156 15.48 21.99 -3.27
N ILE A 157 14.47 21.76 -2.44
CA ILE A 157 14.14 22.56 -1.26
C ILE A 157 14.92 22.02 -0.06
N GLU A 158 14.85 20.72 0.16
CA GLU A 158 15.49 20.04 1.27
C GLU A 158 15.65 18.55 0.94
N GLU A 159 16.68 17.91 1.50
CA GLU A 159 16.92 16.48 1.36
C GLU A 159 17.18 15.85 2.73
N THR A 160 16.54 14.71 3.00
CA THR A 160 16.78 13.93 4.20
C THR A 160 17.04 12.47 3.88
N SER A 161 17.91 11.84 4.65
CA SER A 161 18.20 10.40 4.56
C SER A 161 18.01 9.73 5.91
N TYR A 162 17.34 8.59 5.94
CA TYR A 162 17.18 7.78 7.14
C TYR A 162 17.50 6.32 6.84
N SER A 163 18.43 5.74 7.60
CA SER A 163 18.77 4.33 7.57
C SER A 163 18.34 3.67 8.86
N GLY A 164 17.68 2.51 8.78
CA GLY A 164 17.22 1.82 9.98
C GLY A 164 16.55 0.50 9.71
N VAL A 165 15.94 -0.05 10.75
CA VAL A 165 15.16 -1.29 10.70
C VAL A 165 13.68 -0.97 10.90
N ILE A 166 12.82 -1.59 10.09
CA ILE A 166 11.37 -1.58 10.25
C ILE A 166 10.80 -2.97 9.94
N LEU A 167 9.89 -3.44 10.79
CA LEU A 167 9.18 -4.69 10.59
C LEU A 167 7.79 -4.40 10.00
N PRO A 168 7.21 -5.34 9.23
CA PRO A 168 5.83 -5.22 8.78
C PRO A 168 4.88 -5.01 9.96
N SER A 169 4.06 -3.96 9.90
CA SER A 169 3.11 -3.58 10.95
C SER A 169 2.07 -2.59 10.40
N PRO A 170 0.81 -2.63 10.87
CA PRO A 170 -0.16 -1.57 10.58
C PRO A 170 0.23 -0.23 11.23
N GLU A 171 1.04 -0.28 12.30
CA GLU A 171 1.48 0.90 13.05
C GLU A 171 2.46 1.76 12.26
N TRP A 172 2.29 3.07 12.38
CA TRP A 172 3.13 4.06 11.72
C TRP A 172 4.33 4.43 12.58
N LYS A 173 5.49 4.58 11.92
CA LYS A 173 6.69 5.17 12.52
C LYS A 173 6.86 6.60 12.01
N THR A 174 6.67 7.58 12.90
CA THR A 174 6.91 8.99 12.59
C THR A 174 8.41 9.29 12.58
N LEU A 175 8.84 10.07 11.60
CA LEU A 175 10.20 10.55 11.40
C LEU A 175 10.16 12.07 11.20
N ASP A 176 11.02 12.75 11.95
CA ASP A 176 11.16 14.19 11.91
C ASP A 176 12.53 14.55 11.34
N HIS A 177 12.53 15.39 10.32
CA HIS A 177 13.74 15.97 9.76
C HIS A 177 13.78 17.47 10.03
N ILE A 178 14.87 17.91 10.65
CA ILE A 178 15.18 19.32 10.85
C ILE A 178 16.35 19.64 9.93
N GLY A 179 16.01 20.13 8.74
CA GLY A 179 16.97 20.57 7.75
C GLY A 179 17.41 22.01 7.97
N ARG A 180 18.25 22.50 7.06
CA ARG A 180 18.75 23.88 7.08
C ARG A 180 17.67 24.85 6.62
N ASN A 181 16.89 24.45 5.62
CA ASN A 181 15.96 25.32 4.92
C ASN A 181 14.51 24.93 5.19
N ALA A 182 14.24 23.63 5.39
CA ALA A 182 12.92 23.15 5.73
C ALA A 182 12.91 22.12 6.86
N ARG A 183 11.81 22.09 7.61
CA ARG A 183 11.48 20.97 8.51
C ARG A 183 10.43 20.11 7.83
N ILE A 184 10.59 18.78 7.90
CA ILE A 184 9.67 17.83 7.28
C ILE A 184 9.33 16.76 8.31
N THR A 185 8.03 16.57 8.56
CA THR A 185 7.51 15.49 9.39
C THR A 185 6.71 14.55 8.50
N TYR A 186 7.08 13.27 8.56
CA TYR A 186 6.47 12.21 7.75
C TYR A 186 6.42 10.92 8.56
N ARG A 187 5.63 9.96 8.10
CA ARG A 187 5.55 8.65 8.74
C ARG A 187 5.69 7.53 7.73
N VAL A 188 6.26 6.42 8.17
CA VAL A 188 6.52 5.25 7.34
C VAL A 188 5.99 3.99 7.99
N ARG A 189 5.60 3.02 7.17
CA ARG A 189 5.34 1.65 7.61
C ARG A 189 5.60 0.66 6.47
N VAL A 190 5.69 -0.60 6.84
CA VAL A 190 5.72 -1.71 5.89
C VAL A 190 4.51 -2.58 6.16
N GLN A 191 3.79 -2.98 5.14
CA GLN A 191 2.66 -3.91 5.28
C GLN A 191 2.84 -5.07 4.32
N CYS A 192 2.64 -6.29 4.80
CA CYS A 192 2.52 -7.43 3.90
C CYS A 192 1.17 -7.36 3.17
N ALA A 193 1.11 -7.92 1.97
CA ALA A 193 -0.17 -8.17 1.31
C ALA A 193 -1.01 -9.14 2.16
N VAL A 194 -2.34 -9.11 2.01
CA VAL A 194 -3.29 -9.82 2.89
C VAL A 194 -3.01 -11.32 3.06
N THR A 195 -2.44 -11.96 2.04
CA THR A 195 -2.10 -13.40 2.05
C THR A 195 -0.63 -13.68 2.37
N TYR A 196 0.15 -12.66 2.71
CA TYR A 196 1.57 -12.77 3.03
C TYR A 196 1.79 -12.42 4.50
N TYR A 197 2.58 -13.25 5.17
CA TYR A 197 2.80 -13.20 6.60
C TYR A 197 4.30 -13.19 6.89
N ASN A 198 4.61 -13.20 8.18
CA ASN A 198 5.95 -13.14 8.77
C ASN A 198 6.63 -11.77 8.64
N THR A 199 7.73 -11.60 9.38
CA THR A 199 8.50 -10.34 9.44
C THR A 199 9.23 -9.94 8.15
N THR A 200 9.09 -10.74 7.08
CA THR A 200 9.73 -10.54 5.77
C THR A 200 8.75 -10.60 4.60
N CYS A 201 7.45 -10.76 4.86
CA CYS A 201 6.39 -10.92 3.85
C CYS A 201 6.67 -12.05 2.84
N THR A 202 7.13 -13.21 3.32
CA THR A 202 7.46 -14.35 2.44
C THR A 202 6.60 -15.58 2.65
N THR A 203 5.95 -15.73 3.80
CA THR A 203 5.05 -16.86 4.03
C THR A 203 3.72 -16.56 3.37
N PHE A 204 3.41 -17.26 2.27
CA PHE A 204 2.10 -17.16 1.63
C PHE A 204 1.10 -18.12 2.30
N CYS A 205 -0.05 -17.60 2.70
CA CYS A 205 -1.19 -18.41 3.13
C CYS A 205 -2.51 -17.75 2.69
N ARG A 206 -3.37 -18.54 2.07
CA ARG A 206 -4.75 -18.16 1.78
C ARG A 206 -5.64 -19.26 2.35
N PRO A 207 -6.63 -18.94 3.21
CA PRO A 207 -7.55 -19.94 3.73
C PRO A 207 -8.18 -20.76 2.60
N ARG A 208 -8.30 -22.06 2.80
CA ARG A 208 -8.79 -23.00 1.80
C ARG A 208 -9.62 -24.08 2.48
N ASP A 209 -10.71 -24.46 1.82
CA ASP A 209 -11.58 -25.56 2.23
C ASP A 209 -12.13 -26.23 0.97
N ASP A 210 -11.28 -27.03 0.32
CA ASP A 210 -11.57 -27.76 -0.92
C ASP A 210 -10.71 -29.03 -0.98
N GLN A 211 -10.80 -29.80 -2.07
CA GLN A 211 -10.06 -31.06 -2.25
C GLN A 211 -8.53 -30.94 -2.07
N PHE A 212 -7.97 -29.74 -2.18
CA PHE A 212 -6.53 -29.49 -2.06
C PHE A 212 -6.12 -28.94 -0.68
N GLY A 213 -7.03 -28.92 0.29
CA GLY A 213 -6.71 -28.61 1.68
C GLY A 213 -7.86 -27.98 2.46
N HIS A 214 -7.83 -28.22 3.77
CA HIS A 214 -8.85 -27.78 4.72
C HIS A 214 -8.17 -27.05 5.88
N TYR A 215 -7.91 -25.75 5.71
CA TYR A 215 -7.16 -24.95 6.67
C TYR A 215 -7.52 -23.47 6.73
N ALA A 216 -7.34 -22.91 7.91
CA ALA A 216 -7.22 -21.47 8.13
C ALA A 216 -5.74 -21.04 8.19
N CYS A 217 -5.48 -19.74 8.08
CA CYS A 217 -4.12 -19.19 8.22
C CYS A 217 -3.92 -18.65 9.64
N GLY A 218 -2.84 -19.06 10.29
CA GLY A 218 -2.40 -18.52 11.57
C GLY A 218 -1.73 -17.14 11.42
N SER A 219 -1.31 -16.57 12.55
CA SER A 219 -0.73 -15.22 12.62
C SER A 219 0.60 -15.07 11.86
N GLU A 220 1.39 -16.14 11.74
CA GLU A 220 2.65 -16.16 11.00
C GLU A 220 2.50 -16.82 9.61
N GLY A 221 1.26 -17.07 9.18
CA GLY A 221 0.94 -17.72 7.90
C GLY A 221 1.09 -19.24 7.92
N GLN A 222 1.22 -19.87 9.09
CA GLN A 222 1.13 -21.32 9.21
C GLN A 222 -0.28 -21.81 8.85
N LYS A 223 -0.39 -22.96 8.19
CA LYS A 223 -1.68 -23.60 7.92
C LYS A 223 -2.18 -24.26 9.21
N LEU A 224 -3.37 -23.88 9.65
CA LEU A 224 -4.06 -24.45 10.79
C LEU A 224 -5.16 -25.36 10.27
N CYS A 225 -4.95 -26.67 10.33
CA CYS A 225 -5.90 -27.64 9.80
C CYS A 225 -7.26 -27.51 10.50
N LEU A 226 -8.33 -27.60 9.71
CA LEU A 226 -9.68 -27.69 10.24
C LEU A 226 -9.85 -29.01 10.99
N ASN A 227 -10.83 -29.05 11.90
CA ASN A 227 -11.08 -30.22 12.74
C ASN A 227 -11.25 -31.49 11.87
N GLY A 228 -10.49 -32.52 12.19
CA GLY A 228 -10.52 -33.78 11.45
C GLY A 228 -9.58 -33.85 10.25
N TRP A 229 -8.76 -32.83 10.00
CA TRP A 229 -7.77 -32.82 8.91
C TRP A 229 -6.34 -32.71 9.45
N GLN A 230 -5.39 -33.29 8.72
CA GLN A 230 -3.95 -33.27 9.02
C GLN A 230 -3.12 -33.27 7.73
N GLY A 231 -1.79 -33.32 7.88
CA GLY A 231 -0.84 -33.22 6.77
C GLY A 231 -0.33 -31.78 6.57
N VAL A 232 0.68 -31.63 5.71
CA VAL A 232 1.38 -30.34 5.51
C VAL A 232 0.48 -29.29 4.82
N ASN A 233 -0.51 -29.72 4.04
CA ASN A 233 -1.53 -28.85 3.44
C ASN A 233 -2.95 -29.11 3.97
N CYS A 234 -3.08 -29.86 5.06
CA CYS A 234 -4.36 -30.22 5.66
C CYS A 234 -5.29 -30.93 4.67
N GLU A 235 -4.71 -31.81 3.85
CA GLU A 235 -5.37 -32.59 2.81
C GLU A 235 -5.72 -34.02 3.24
N GLU A 236 -5.17 -34.50 4.35
CA GLU A 236 -5.39 -35.86 4.85
C GLU A 236 -6.48 -35.87 5.91
N ALA A 237 -7.49 -36.72 5.73
CA ALA A 237 -8.53 -36.92 6.75
C ALA A 237 -7.97 -37.72 7.93
N ILE A 238 -8.33 -37.31 9.16
CA ILE A 238 -8.05 -38.06 10.38
C ILE A 238 -9.12 -39.15 10.49
N CYS A 239 -8.71 -40.41 10.34
CA CYS A 239 -9.60 -41.56 10.39
C CYS A 239 -10.16 -41.81 11.80
N LYS A 240 -11.20 -42.64 11.88
CA LYS A 240 -11.80 -43.05 13.15
C LYS A 240 -10.74 -43.63 14.09
N THR A 241 -10.83 -43.30 15.38
CA THR A 241 -9.97 -43.88 16.41
C THR A 241 -10.03 -45.42 16.38
N GLY A 242 -8.87 -46.06 16.26
CA GLY A 242 -8.74 -47.52 16.16
C GLY A 242 -8.80 -48.08 14.75
N CYS A 243 -8.86 -47.23 13.71
CA CYS A 243 -8.66 -47.66 12.32
C CYS A 243 -7.24 -48.24 12.15
N ASP A 244 -7.10 -49.32 11.38
CA ASP A 244 -5.82 -49.98 11.17
C ASP A 244 -4.84 -49.01 10.45
N PRO A 245 -3.64 -48.75 10.98
CA PRO A 245 -2.74 -47.74 10.41
C PRO A 245 -2.08 -48.18 9.09
N VAL A 246 -2.16 -49.47 8.74
CA VAL A 246 -1.54 -50.03 7.53
C VAL A 246 -2.61 -50.35 6.47
N HIS A 247 -3.77 -50.86 6.89
CA HIS A 247 -4.82 -51.36 6.00
C HIS A 247 -6.09 -50.50 6.00
N GLY A 248 -6.25 -49.60 6.97
CA GLY A 248 -7.43 -48.74 7.08
C GLY A 248 -7.26 -47.42 6.32
N LYS A 249 -8.31 -46.97 5.64
CA LYS A 249 -8.33 -45.68 4.93
C LYS A 249 -9.57 -44.87 5.28
N CYS A 250 -9.49 -43.55 5.17
CA CYS A 250 -10.65 -42.66 5.23
C CYS A 250 -10.48 -41.52 4.22
N ASP A 251 -11.53 -41.23 3.45
CA ASP A 251 -11.57 -40.08 2.56
C ASP A 251 -12.27 -38.87 3.24
N ARG A 252 -13.02 -39.11 4.33
CA ARG A 252 -13.55 -38.06 5.21
C ARG A 252 -13.18 -38.29 6.67
N PRO A 253 -13.11 -37.22 7.48
CA PRO A 253 -12.76 -37.34 8.88
C PRO A 253 -13.73 -38.25 9.64
N GLY A 254 -13.18 -39.17 10.43
CA GLY A 254 -13.95 -40.10 11.27
C GLY A 254 -14.49 -41.35 10.55
N GLU A 255 -14.22 -41.53 9.26
CA GLU A 255 -14.49 -42.79 8.54
C GLU A 255 -13.35 -43.81 8.74
N CYS A 256 -13.59 -45.06 8.35
CA CYS A 256 -12.59 -46.13 8.29
C CYS A 256 -13.12 -47.23 7.36
N GLU A 257 -12.44 -47.44 6.24
CA GLU A 257 -12.63 -48.52 5.26
C GLU A 257 -11.50 -49.53 5.36
#